data_AF-A0A2N6KF16-F1
#
_entry.id   AF-A0A2N6KF16-F1
#
_cell.length_a   1.000
_cell.length_b   1.000
_cell.length_c   1.000
_cell.angle_alpha   90.00
_cell.angle_beta   90.00
_cell.angle_gamma   90.00
#
_symmetry.space_group_name_H-M   'P 1'
#
loop_
_entity.id
_entity.type
_entity.pdbx_description
1 polymer ?
#
loop_
_entity_poly.entity_id
_entity_poly.type
_entity_poly.pdbx_seq_one_letter_code
_entity_poly.pdbx_strand_id
1 'polypeptide(L)'
;MSLVAHEHIQTYLRNQRKSNIDKNDLTAVLRLSQHLRVFGLLSAVGYVNQSNAQGGEVRERTVPVWESLLGQMMNQADPPPREQLMEEIVTMTRQQPQQYMATWRRSLMLANHWNFWARAYQED
;
A
#
# COMPACT_ATOMS: atom_id res chain seq x y z
N MET A 1 -3.26 -8.37 -13.11
CA MET A 1 -3.37 -7.27 -12.13
C MET A 1 -4.48 -7.49 -11.11
N SER A 2 -5.71 -7.83 -11.52
CA SER A 2 -6.79 -8.09 -10.55
C SER A 2 -6.47 -9.24 -9.57
N LEU A 3 -5.98 -10.39 -10.06
CA LEU A 3 -5.58 -11.53 -9.20
C LEU A 3 -4.43 -11.18 -8.25
N VAL A 4 -3.44 -10.42 -8.72
CA VAL A 4 -2.34 -9.93 -7.85
C VAL A 4 -2.90 -9.05 -6.73
N ALA A 5 -3.79 -8.12 -7.06
CA ALA A 5 -4.42 -7.27 -6.06
C ALA A 5 -5.33 -8.04 -5.08
N HIS A 6 -5.98 -9.11 -5.56
CA HIS A 6 -6.73 -10.04 -4.73
C HIS A 6 -5.84 -10.71 -3.70
N GLU A 7 -4.72 -11.28 -4.15
CA GLU A 7 -3.72 -11.91 -3.29
C GLU A 7 -3.15 -10.91 -2.27
N HIS A 8 -2.94 -9.64 -2.67
CA HIS A 8 -2.49 -8.60 -1.75
C HIS A 8 -3.46 -8.39 -0.57
N ILE A 9 -4.76 -8.31 -0.87
CA ILE A 9 -5.81 -8.15 0.14
C ILE A 9 -5.90 -9.39 1.02
N GLN A 10 -5.84 -10.60 0.45
CA GLN A 10 -5.86 -11.84 1.23
C GLN A 10 -4.65 -11.96 2.17
N THR A 11 -3.45 -11.61 1.69
CA THR A 11 -2.25 -11.61 2.53
C THR A 11 -2.36 -10.59 3.65
N TYR A 12 -2.86 -9.38 3.37
CA TYR A 12 -3.13 -8.39 4.41
C TYR A 12 -4.07 -8.94 5.50
N LEU A 13 -5.20 -9.52 5.10
CA LEU A 13 -6.18 -10.12 6.01
C LEU A 13 -5.57 -11.24 6.86
N ARG A 14 -4.82 -12.17 6.26
CA ARG A 14 -4.10 -13.23 6.98
C ARG A 14 -3.13 -12.67 8.01
N ASN A 15 -2.32 -11.68 7.63
CA ASN A 15 -1.31 -11.09 8.51
C ASN A 15 -1.94 -10.32 9.67
N GLN A 16 -3.10 -9.70 9.45
CA GLN A 16 -3.87 -9.01 10.48
C GLN A 16 -4.83 -9.95 11.25
N ARG A 17 -4.86 -11.24 10.91
CA ARG A 17 -5.78 -12.25 11.49
C ARG A 17 -7.25 -11.84 11.37
N LYS A 18 -7.62 -11.21 10.25
CA LYS A 18 -8.99 -10.80 9.91
C LYS A 18 -9.56 -11.73 8.84
N SER A 19 -10.87 -11.99 8.91
CA SER A 19 -11.60 -12.69 7.84
C SER A 19 -12.07 -11.75 6.73
N ASN A 20 -12.35 -10.50 7.09
CA ASN A 20 -12.98 -9.50 6.23
C ASN A 20 -12.30 -8.13 6.40
N ILE A 21 -12.58 -7.23 5.47
CA ILE A 21 -12.17 -5.83 5.50
C ILE A 21 -13.20 -5.04 6.33
N ASP A 22 -12.73 -4.37 7.38
CA ASP A 22 -13.59 -3.46 8.14
C ASP A 22 -13.65 -2.06 7.47
N LYS A 23 -14.51 -1.17 8.01
CA LYS A 23 -14.68 0.18 7.47
C LYS A 23 -13.39 1.02 7.49
N ASN A 24 -12.53 0.83 8.49
CA ASN A 24 -11.26 1.54 8.60
C ASN A 24 -10.27 1.03 7.57
N ASP A 25 -10.19 -0.28 7.37
CA ASP A 25 -9.36 -0.92 6.36
C ASP A 25 -9.76 -0.45 4.96
N LEU A 26 -11.06 -0.48 4.63
CA LEU A 26 -11.57 0.02 3.35
C LEU A 26 -11.19 1.49 3.16
N THR A 27 -11.40 2.32 4.19
CA THR A 27 -11.05 3.73 4.14
C THR A 27 -9.55 3.93 3.88
N ALA A 28 -8.69 3.12 4.51
CA ALA A 28 -7.25 3.18 4.30
C ALA A 28 -6.86 2.79 2.87
N VAL A 29 -7.47 1.75 2.29
CA VAL A 29 -7.25 1.36 0.88
C VAL A 29 -7.64 2.48 -0.08
N LEU A 30 -8.82 3.07 0.12
CA LEU A 30 -9.30 4.18 -0.72
C LEU A 30 -8.39 5.41 -0.62
N ARG A 31 -7.91 5.72 0.59
CA ARG A 31 -6.95 6.81 0.80
C ARG A 31 -5.62 6.53 0.13
N LEU A 32 -5.12 5.28 0.15
CA LEU A 32 -3.90 4.93 -0.59
C LEU A 32 -4.07 5.20 -2.08
N SER A 33 -5.19 4.75 -2.65
CA SER A 33 -5.51 4.96 -4.06
C SER A 33 -5.53 6.44 -4.44
N GLN A 34 -6.17 7.28 -3.61
CA GLN A 34 -6.18 8.73 -3.81
C GLN A 34 -4.78 9.34 -3.66
N HIS A 35 -4.03 8.94 -2.63
CA HIS A 35 -2.69 9.46 -2.35
C HIS A 35 -1.71 9.15 -3.48
N LEU A 36 -1.73 7.91 -3.99
CA LEU A 36 -0.90 7.51 -5.13
C LEU A 36 -1.19 8.32 -6.39
N ARG A 37 -2.45 8.71 -6.59
CA ARG A 37 -2.87 9.52 -7.73
C ARG A 37 -2.46 10.99 -7.60
N VAL A 38 -2.60 11.57 -6.41
CA VAL A 38 -2.38 13.01 -6.19
C VAL A 38 -0.92 13.33 -5.87
N PHE A 39 -0.29 12.53 -5.01
CA PHE A 39 1.05 12.81 -4.46
C PHE A 39 2.13 11.82 -4.92
N GLY A 40 1.74 10.68 -5.51
CA GLY A 40 2.68 9.71 -6.06
C GLY A 40 3.26 8.71 -5.07
N LEU A 41 4.04 7.77 -5.60
CA LEU A 41 4.57 6.61 -4.86
C LEU A 41 5.57 7.00 -3.76
N LEU A 42 6.54 7.87 -4.07
CA LEU A 42 7.53 8.32 -3.08
C LEU A 42 6.86 8.96 -1.85
N SER A 43 5.83 9.78 -2.07
CA SER A 43 5.07 10.41 -0.98
C SER A 43 4.30 9.38 -0.15
N ALA A 44 3.67 8.38 -0.79
CA ALA A 44 2.94 7.33 -0.07
C ALA A 44 3.85 6.51 0.84
N VAL A 45 5.04 6.15 0.36
CA VAL A 45 6.03 5.39 1.15
C VAL A 45 6.66 6.24 2.25
N GLY A 46 6.88 7.53 1.97
CA GLY A 46 7.30 8.51 2.98
C GLY A 46 6.29 8.64 4.11
N TYR A 47 4.98 8.62 3.83
CA TYR A 47 3.93 8.65 4.84
C TYR A 47 3.99 7.43 5.78
N VAL A 48 4.21 6.23 5.23
CA VAL A 48 4.37 4.99 6.02
C VAL A 48 5.57 5.11 6.99
N ASN A 49 6.66 5.72 6.53
CA ASN A 49 7.93 5.81 7.26
C ASN A 49 8.08 7.04 8.16
N GLN A 50 7.14 7.98 8.14
CA GLN A 50 7.29 9.23 8.88
C GLN A 50 7.29 8.98 10.40
N SER A 51 8.45 9.17 11.04
CA SER A 51 8.71 8.93 12.47
C SER A 51 8.32 10.09 13.39
N ASN A 52 8.25 11.31 12.87
CA ASN A 52 7.94 12.52 13.64
C ASN A 52 6.45 12.93 13.61
N ALA A 53 5.58 12.10 13.03
CA ALA A 53 4.15 12.39 13.03
C ALA A 53 3.59 12.10 14.44
N GLN A 54 2.93 13.09 15.05
CA GLN A 54 2.09 12.85 16.22
C GLN A 54 1.23 11.61 15.93
N GLY A 55 1.29 10.61 16.81
CA GLY A 55 0.45 9.44 16.72
C GLY A 55 -1.04 9.82 16.62
N GLY A 56 -1.87 8.86 16.27
CA GLY A 56 -3.29 9.13 16.14
C GLY A 56 -4.03 7.99 15.46
N GLU A 57 -5.29 7.85 15.85
CA GLU A 57 -6.21 6.79 15.43
C GLU A 57 -6.23 6.60 13.90
N VAL A 58 -6.14 7.70 13.13
CA VAL A 58 -6.08 7.66 11.67
C VAL A 58 -4.82 6.97 11.15
N ARG A 59 -3.65 7.29 11.69
CA ARG A 59 -2.37 6.75 11.22
C ARG A 59 -2.24 5.29 11.60
N GLU A 60 -2.61 4.93 12.82
CA GLU A 60 -2.60 3.56 13.34
C GLU A 60 -3.46 2.61 12.48
N ARG A 61 -4.55 3.12 11.90
CA ARG A 61 -5.40 2.38 10.96
C ARG A 61 -4.88 2.37 9.52
N THR A 62 -4.24 3.45 9.09
CA THR A 62 -3.82 3.64 7.69
C THR A 62 -2.53 2.91 7.37
N VAL A 63 -1.53 3.04 8.24
CA VAL A 63 -0.16 2.55 7.98
C VAL A 63 -0.09 1.04 7.77
N PRO A 64 -0.74 0.17 8.57
CA PRO A 64 -0.65 -1.28 8.37
C PRO A 64 -1.14 -1.74 7.00
N VAL A 65 -2.22 -1.12 6.49
CA VAL A 65 -2.76 -1.40 5.16
C VAL A 65 -1.77 -0.94 4.09
N TRP A 66 -1.27 0.30 4.21
CA TRP A 66 -0.39 0.89 3.20
C TRP A 66 0.94 0.15 3.10
N GLU A 67 1.55 -0.14 4.25
CA GLU A 67 2.78 -0.93 4.34
C GLU A 67 2.61 -2.28 3.67
N SER A 68 1.52 -3.00 3.97
CA SER A 68 1.26 -4.31 3.40
C SER A 68 1.06 -4.26 1.88
N LEU A 69 0.26 -3.33 1.37
CA LEU A 69 -0.04 -3.26 -0.07
C LEU A 69 1.16 -2.77 -0.90
N LEU A 70 1.89 -1.78 -0.38
CA LEU A 70 3.08 -1.23 -1.05
C LEU A 70 4.25 -2.20 -1.00
N GLY A 71 4.47 -2.87 0.13
CA GLY A 71 5.51 -3.90 0.25
C GLY A 71 5.28 -5.07 -0.71
N GLN A 72 4.06 -5.62 -0.73
CA GLN A 72 3.72 -6.73 -1.64
C GLN A 72 3.83 -6.35 -3.12
N MET A 73 3.59 -5.09 -3.48
CA MET A 73 3.80 -4.61 -4.84
C MET A 73 5.28 -4.66 -5.26
N MET A 74 6.19 -4.36 -4.32
CA MET A 74 7.64 -4.39 -4.56
C MET A 74 8.13 -5.82 -4.69
N ASN A 75 7.82 -6.66 -3.70
CA ASN A 75 8.10 -8.08 -3.73
C ASN A 75 6.98 -8.82 -3.01
N GLN A 76 6.22 -9.62 -3.76
CA GLN A 76 5.05 -10.32 -3.21
C GLN A 76 5.45 -11.51 -2.32
N ALA A 77 6.54 -12.19 -2.66
CA ALA A 77 6.99 -13.37 -1.94
C ALA A 77 7.68 -13.00 -0.61
N ASP A 78 8.44 -11.90 -0.63
CA ASP A 78 9.16 -11.38 0.53
C ASP A 78 9.06 -9.84 0.56
N PRO A 79 7.93 -9.30 1.04
CA PRO A 79 7.71 -7.85 1.11
C PRO A 79 8.78 -7.18 1.97
N PRO A 80 9.43 -6.09 1.49
CA PRO A 80 10.45 -5.42 2.28
C PRO A 80 9.82 -4.83 3.56
N PRO A 81 10.54 -4.86 4.70
CA PRO A 81 10.12 -4.15 5.89
C PRO A 81 10.04 -2.65 5.61
N ARG A 82 9.24 -1.95 6.42
CA ARG A 82 8.94 -0.52 6.29
C ARG A 82 10.13 0.36 5.91
N GLU A 83 11.24 0.25 6.64
CA GLU A 83 12.44 1.09 6.46
C GLU A 83 13.10 0.83 5.09
N GLN A 84 13.22 -0.44 4.72
CA GLN A 84 13.79 -0.85 3.43
C GLN A 84 12.89 -0.44 2.27
N LEU A 85 11.57 -0.50 2.44
CA LEU A 85 10.62 -0.03 1.41
C LEU A 85 10.87 1.44 1.03
N MET A 86 11.17 2.31 2.00
CA MET A 86 11.51 3.71 1.71
C MET A 86 12.86 3.84 1.02
N GLU A 87 13.88 3.15 1.53
CA GLU A 87 15.21 3.19 0.95
C GLU A 87 15.22 2.70 -0.50
N GLU A 88 14.54 1.60 -0.80
CA GLU A 88 14.42 1.05 -2.15
C GLU A 88 13.77 2.06 -3.10
N ILE A 89 12.65 2.68 -2.69
CA ILE A 89 11.93 3.65 -3.53
C ILE A 89 12.76 4.92 -3.72
N VAL A 90 13.40 5.44 -2.68
CA VAL A 90 14.31 6.60 -2.78
C VAL A 90 15.47 6.28 -3.72
N THR A 91 16.09 5.11 -3.57
CA THR A 91 17.18 4.65 -4.42
C THR A 91 16.72 4.54 -5.87
N MET A 92 15.55 3.95 -6.12
CA MET A 92 14.96 3.83 -7.45
C MET A 92 14.71 5.20 -8.09
N THR A 93 14.22 6.20 -7.33
CA THR A 93 14.02 7.56 -7.88
C THR A 93 15.31 8.23 -8.33
N ARG A 94 16.43 7.97 -7.65
CA ARG A 94 17.73 8.61 -7.93
C ARG A 94 18.54 7.87 -8.99
N GLN A 95 18.56 6.54 -8.92
CA GLN A 95 19.46 5.71 -9.72
C GLN A 95 18.75 5.07 -10.91
N GLN A 96 17.43 4.81 -10.82
CA GLN A 96 16.68 4.04 -11.82
C GLN A 96 15.33 4.73 -12.14
N PRO A 97 15.33 5.99 -12.61
CA PRO A 97 14.10 6.79 -12.76
C PRO A 97 13.07 6.15 -13.70
N GLN A 98 13.51 5.43 -14.74
CA GLN A 98 12.60 4.70 -15.62
C GLN A 98 11.87 3.57 -14.88
N GLN A 99 12.59 2.82 -14.05
CA GLN A 99 12.01 1.77 -13.21
C GLN A 99 11.05 2.38 -12.20
N TYR A 100 11.41 3.49 -11.56
CA TYR A 100 10.51 4.22 -10.66
C TYR A 100 9.20 4.59 -11.35
N MET A 101 9.27 5.15 -12.56
CA MET A 101 8.07 5.53 -13.32
C MET A 101 7.22 4.32 -13.73
N ALA A 102 7.84 3.15 -13.97
CA ALA A 102 7.11 1.91 -14.22
C ALA A 102 6.43 1.39 -12.94
N THR A 103 7.14 1.39 -11.82
CA THR A 103 6.62 0.99 -10.49
C THR A 103 5.49 1.89 -10.03
N TRP A 104 5.60 3.21 -10.21
CA TRP A 104 4.52 4.15 -9.91
C TRP A 104 3.30 3.91 -10.80
N ARG A 105 3.47 3.70 -12.11
CA ARG A 105 2.34 3.33 -13.00
C ARG A 105 1.69 2.02 -12.58
N ARG A 106 2.49 1.03 -12.17
CA ARG A 106 1.99 -0.24 -11.62
C ARG A 106 1.16 -0.03 -10.36
N SER A 107 1.60 0.85 -9.45
CA SER A 107 0.85 1.16 -8.23
C SER A 107 -0.52 1.79 -8.53
N LEU A 108 -0.60 2.67 -9.53
CA LEU A 108 -1.86 3.25 -9.98
C LEU A 108 -2.83 2.21 -10.58
N MET A 109 -2.32 1.24 -11.33
CA MET A 109 -3.13 0.13 -11.85
C MET A 109 -3.63 -0.79 -10.72
N LEU A 110 -2.75 -1.15 -9.78
CA LEU A 110 -3.12 -1.97 -8.62
C LEU A 110 -4.13 -1.26 -7.73
N ALA A 111 -4.01 0.05 -7.52
CA ALA A 111 -4.90 0.81 -6.67
C ALA A 111 -6.38 0.68 -7.06
N ASN A 112 -6.69 0.62 -8.35
CA ASN A 112 -8.07 0.38 -8.82
C ASN A 112 -8.57 -1.02 -8.44
N HIS A 113 -7.71 -2.04 -8.51
CA HIS A 113 -8.06 -3.41 -8.15
C HIS A 113 -8.09 -3.63 -6.64
N TRP A 114 -7.20 -2.99 -5.87
CA TRP A 114 -7.29 -2.99 -4.40
C TRP A 114 -8.61 -2.38 -3.94
N ASN A 115 -9.04 -1.27 -4.54
CA ASN A 115 -10.34 -0.66 -4.26
C ASN A 115 -11.53 -1.60 -4.54
N PHE A 116 -11.44 -2.42 -5.59
CA PHE A 116 -12.46 -3.41 -5.91
C PHE A 116 -12.49 -4.53 -4.88
N TRP A 117 -11.34 -5.18 -4.63
CA TRP A 117 -11.26 -6.31 -3.71
C TRP A 117 -11.52 -5.92 -2.26
N ALA A 118 -11.05 -4.75 -1.82
CA ALA A 118 -11.35 -4.26 -0.47
C ALA A 118 -12.86 -4.12 -0.23
N ARG A 119 -13.62 -3.69 -1.25
CA ARG A 119 -15.10 -3.67 -1.16
C ARG A 119 -15.70 -5.07 -1.21
N ALA A 120 -15.17 -5.95 -2.05
CA ALA A 120 -15.67 -7.32 -2.18
C ALA A 120 -15.47 -8.15 -0.90
N TYR A 121 -14.46 -7.81 -0.10
CA TYR A 121 -14.19 -8.42 1.21
C TYR A 121 -14.77 -7.63 2.38
N GLN A 122 -15.52 -6.55 2.14
CA GLN A 122 -16.09 -5.74 3.22
C GLN A 122 -17.16 -6.55 3.95
N GLU A 123 -17.22 -6.44 5.28
CA GLU A 123 -18.37 -6.92 6.05
C GLU A 123 -19.64 -6.14 5.66
N ASP A 124 -20.77 -6.86 5.54
CA ASP A 124 -22.11 -6.27 5.40
C ASP A 124 -22.50 -5.46 6.65
#